data_AF-A0A1G1B8H7-F1
#
_entry.id   AF-A0A1G1B8H7-F1
#
_cell.length_a   1.000
_cell.length_b   1.000
_cell.length_c   1.000
_cell.angle_alpha   90.00
_cell.angle_beta   90.00
_cell.angle_gamma   90.00
#
_symmetry.space_group_name_H-M   'P 1'
#
loop_
_entity.id
_entity.type
_entity.pdbx_description
1 polymer ?
#
loop_
_entity_poly.entity_id
_entity_poly.type
_entity_poly.pdbx_seq_one_letter_code
_entity_poly.pdbx_strand_id
1 'polypeptide(L)' 'MNQKYLDLIEFLKTLEPDVEKFYTKGQSAAGTRLRKGLSELKKLAQDFRNDIQAVKAERKTAKGGN' A
#
# COMPACT_ATOMS: atom_id res chain seq x y z
N MET A 1 -8.44 -13.27 5.56
CA MET A 1 -7.35 -12.29 5.30
C MET A 1 -7.94 -10.88 5.42
N ASN A 2 -7.19 -9.87 5.87
CA ASN A 2 -7.69 -8.49 5.87
C ASN A 2 -7.69 -7.93 4.42
N GLN A 3 -8.77 -7.27 3.99
CA GLN A 3 -8.90 -6.77 2.61
C GLN A 3 -7.80 -5.77 2.25
N LYS A 4 -7.51 -4.80 3.12
CA LYS A 4 -6.46 -3.78 2.88
C LYS A 4 -5.08 -4.40 2.68
N TYR A 5 -4.81 -5.53 3.32
CA TYR A 5 -3.57 -6.28 3.09
C TYR A 5 -3.53 -6.93 1.70
N LEU A 6 -4.64 -7.52 1.25
CA LEU A 6 -4.74 -8.10 -0.10
C LEU A 6 -4.59 -7.01 -1.18
N ASP A 7 -5.23 -5.86 -0.98
CA ASP A 7 -5.16 -4.73 -1.91
C ASP A 7 -3.71 -4.25 -2.12
N LEU A 8 -2.89 -4.22 -1.06
CA LEU A 8 -1.47 -3.87 -1.15
C LEU A 8 -0.68 -4.88 -2.01
N ILE A 9 -0.93 -6.18 -1.83
CA ILE A 9 -0.28 -7.23 -2.61
C ILE A 9 -0.69 -7.14 -4.08
N GLU A 10 -1.99 -7.02 -4.34
CA GLU A 10 -2.52 -6.92 -5.69
C GLU A 10 -1.95 -5.69 -6.40
N PHE A 11 -1.96 -4.54 -5.73
CA PHE A 11 -1.37 -3.31 -6.26
C PHE A 11 0.12 -3.49 -6.56
N LEU A 12 0.90 -4.09 -5.66
CA LEU A 12 2.33 -4.33 -5.88
C LEU A 12 2.59 -5.19 -7.13
N LYS A 13 1.79 -6.25 -7.34
CA LYS A 13 1.89 -7.11 -8.53
C LYS A 13 1.65 -6.33 -9.83
N THR A 14 0.77 -5.32 -9.82
CA THR A 14 0.55 -4.49 -11.01
C THR A 14 1.78 -3.69 -11.44
N LEU A 15 2.75 -3.49 -10.55
CA LEU A 15 3.98 -2.76 -10.85
C LEU A 15 5.06 -3.63 -11.52
N GLU A 16 4.94 -4.97 -11.46
CA GLU A 16 5.94 -5.90 -12.00
C GLU A 16 6.35 -5.62 -13.46
N PRO A 17 5.42 -5.36 -14.40
CA PRO A 17 5.79 -5.10 -15.79
C PRO A 17 6.64 -3.84 -15.97
N ASP A 18 6.39 -2.81 -15.16
CA ASP A 18 7.18 -1.58 -15.21
C ASP A 18 8.53 -1.75 -14.51
N VAL A 19 8.63 -2.61 -13.48
CA VAL A 19 9.92 -2.99 -12.86
C VAL A 19 10.82 -3.64 -13.89
N GLU A 20 10.33 -4.64 -14.62
CA GLU A 20 11.09 -5.32 -15.67
C GLU A 20 11.52 -4.33 -16.77
N LYS A 21 10.58 -3.52 -17.28
CA LYS A 21 10.86 -2.53 -18.33
C LYS A 21 11.89 -1.49 -17.90
N PHE A 22 11.86 -1.05 -16.64
CA PHE A 22 12.80 -0.05 -16.16
C PHE A 22 14.20 -0.64 -15.93
N TYR A 23 14.32 -1.71 -15.14
CA TYR A 23 15.63 -2.24 -14.75
C TYR A 23 16.28 -3.12 -15.81
N THR A 24 15.51 -3.84 -16.61
CA THR A 24 16.05 -4.75 -17.64
C THR A 24 16.13 -4.08 -19.00
N LYS A 25 15.13 -3.27 -19.37
CA LYS A 25 14.99 -2.69 -20.72
C LYS A 25 15.36 -1.20 -20.78
N GLY A 26 15.74 -0.59 -19.66
CA GLY A 26 16.15 0.82 -19.58
C GLY A 26 15.07 1.84 -19.96
N GLN A 27 13.78 1.46 -19.90
CA GLN A 27 12.70 2.36 -20.34
C GLN A 27 12.40 3.45 -19.30
N SER A 28 12.84 4.68 -19.56
CA SER A 28 12.63 5.82 -18.65
C SER A 28 11.15 6.08 -18.31
N ALA A 29 10.24 5.89 -19.27
CA ALA A 29 8.80 6.06 -19.04
C ALA A 29 8.24 5.06 -18.01
N ALA A 30 8.79 3.84 -17.95
CA ALA A 30 8.42 2.86 -16.93
C ALA A 30 8.89 3.32 -15.54
N GLY A 31 10.07 3.94 -15.44
CA GLY A 31 10.55 4.54 -14.19
C GLY A 31 9.62 5.64 -13.65
N THR A 32 9.08 6.50 -14.53
CA THR A 32 8.08 7.51 -14.15
C THR A 32 6.79 6.88 -13.64
N ARG A 33 6.29 5.81 -14.28
CA ARG A 33 5.10 5.09 -13.81
C ARG A 33 5.36 4.38 -12.48
N LEU A 34 6.50 3.72 -12.32
CA LEU A 34 6.89 3.09 -11.04
C LEU A 34 6.92 4.10 -9.90
N ARG A 35 7.50 5.29 -10.09
CA ARG A 35 7.52 6.32 -9.03
C ARG A 35 6.12 6.76 -8.62
N LYS A 36 5.21 6.93 -9.59
CA LYS A 36 3.81 7.25 -9.31
C LYS A 36 3.12 6.10 -8.56
N GLY A 37 3.25 4.87 -9.06
CA GLY A 37 2.70 3.68 -8.42
C GLY A 37 3.22 3.49 -6.99
N LEU A 38 4.52 3.64 -6.75
CA LEU A 38 5.10 3.56 -5.40
C LEU A 38 4.59 4.67 -4.47
N SER A 39 4.26 5.84 -4.99
CA SER A 39 3.64 6.92 -4.21
C SER A 39 2.21 6.56 -3.80
N GLU A 40 1.45 5.89 -4.69
CA GLU A 40 0.12 5.36 -4.39
C GLU A 40 0.19 4.19 -3.39
N LEU A 41 1.14 3.27 -3.55
CA LEU A 41 1.38 2.19 -2.59
C LEU A 41 1.67 2.73 -1.19
N LYS A 42 2.49 3.78 -1.09
CA LYS A 42 2.75 4.47 0.18
C LYS A 42 1.46 4.99 0.81
N LYS A 43 0.56 5.57 0.01
CA LYS A 43 -0.74 6.06 0.50
C LYS A 43 -1.61 4.90 1.01
N LEU A 44 -1.75 3.83 0.24
CA LEU A 44 -2.51 2.64 0.65
C LEU A 44 -1.98 2.04 1.96
N ALA A 45 -0.64 1.96 2.10
CA ALA A 45 0.00 1.47 3.31
C ALA A 45 -0.26 2.39 4.52
N GLN A 46 -0.24 3.71 4.30
CA GLN A 46 -0.56 4.69 5.34
C GLN A 46 -2.03 4.57 5.78
N ASP A 47 -2.96 4.41 4.84
CA ASP A 47 -4.39 4.25 5.13
C ASP A 47 -4.65 2.96 5.92
N PHE A 48 -3.93 1.87 5.61
CA PHE A 48 -3.99 0.65 6.40
C PHE A 48 -3.41 0.82 7.81
N ARG A 49 -2.29 1.54 7.95
CA ARG A 49 -1.73 1.85 9.28
C ARG A 49 -2.72 2.67 10.11
N ASN A 50 -3.39 3.65 9.52
CA ASN A 50 -4.36 4.49 10.21
C ASN A 50 -5.58 3.68 10.68
N ASP A 51 -6.05 2.75 9.86
CA ASP A 51 -7.11 1.80 10.21
C ASP A 51 -6.75 0.97 11.46
N ILE A 52 -5.52 0.45 11.54
CA ILE A 52 -5.03 -0.26 12.73
C ILE A 52 -5.06 0.63 13.98
N GLN A 53 -4.67 1.90 13.85
CA GLN A 53 -4.71 2.85 14.97
C GLN A 53 -6.14 3.14 15.41
N ALA A 54 -7.08 3.29 14.47
CA ALA A 54 -8.50 3.49 14.77
C ALA A 54 -9.09 2.29 15.53
N VAL A 55 -8.87 1.07 15.03
CA VAL A 55 -9.31 -0.17 15.70
C VAL A 55 -8.70 -0.30 17.11
N LYS A 56 -7.43 0.09 17.28
CA LYS A 56 -6.79 0.10 18.61
C LYS A 56 -7.43 1.12 19.55
N ALA A 57 -7.75 2.31 19.06
CA ALA A 57 -8.42 3.35 19.82
C ALA A 57 -9.83 2.92 20.26
N GLU A 58 -10.63 2.35 19.35
CA GLU A 58 -11.97 1.81 19.62
C GLU A 58 -11.94 0.69 20.68
N ARG A 59 -10.96 -0.21 20.60
CA ARG A 59 -10.78 -1.26 21.61
C ARG A 59 -10.40 -0.71 22.98
N LYS A 60 -9.70 0.44 23.02
CA LYS A 60 -9.34 1.10 24.28
C LYS A 60 -10.55 1.78 24.91
N THR A 61 -11.40 2.44 24.12
CA THR A 61 -12.62 3.08 24.62
C THR A 61 -13.63 2.04 25.10
N ALA A 62 -13.79 0.91 24.40
CA ALA A 62 -14.68 -0.19 24.79
C ALA A 62 -14.25 -0.90 26.10
N LYS A 63 -12.97 -0.86 26.47
CA LYS A 63 -12.44 -1.46 27.71
C LYS A 63 -12.41 -0.51 28.91
N GLY A 64 -12.65 0.78 28.70
CA GLY A 64 -12.60 1.81 29.73
C GLY A 64 -13.96 2.32 30.21
N GLY A 65 -15.06 1.71 29.76
CA GLY A 65 -16.40 2.01 30.25
C GLY A 65 -16.70 1.25 31.54
N ASN A 66 -16.26 1.80 32.67
CA ASN A 66 -16.85 1.60 33.99
C ASN A 66 -16.87 2.93 34.73
#